data_AF-A0A382K938-F1
#
_entry.id   AF-A0A382K938-F1
#
_cell.length_a   1.000
_cell.length_b   1.000
_cell.length_c   1.000
_cell.angle_alpha   90.00
_cell.angle_beta   90.00
_cell.angle_gamma   90.00
#
_symmetry.space_group_name_H-M   'P 1'
#
loop_
_entity.id
_entity.type
_entity.pdbx_description
1 polymer ?
#
loop_
_entity_poly.entity_id
_entity_poly.type
_entity_poly.pdbx_seq_one_letter_code
_entity_poly.pdbx_strand_id
1 'polypeptide(L)'
;MTGKAKKPKSGDLRRRFFLGNLTAAGIVGVTNHACHGPTTARTANPPKQVKDQTKKAEFGLPKDLVYLNCGSLGPCHLSVINATNEAWRTLETNPVHQAYGPLRLKMEEVRQRAARFLGCEQGELALTQNATEAMNAIAQGIRLQAGQRVLTSDQEHPGGS
;
A
#
# COMPACT_ATOMS: atom_id res chain seq x y z
N MET A 1 -10.87 27.83 45.23
CA MET A 1 -9.63 27.63 44.43
C MET A 1 -9.48 26.14 44.15
N THR A 2 -9.84 25.67 42.97
CA THR A 2 -9.37 24.36 42.44
C THR A 2 -9.63 24.36 40.92
N GLY A 3 -8.56 24.15 40.16
CA GLY A 3 -8.43 24.50 38.75
C GLY A 3 -9.18 23.60 37.77
N LYS A 4 -9.64 24.21 36.67
CA LYS A 4 -10.20 23.55 35.48
C LYS A 4 -9.13 22.68 34.80
N ALA A 5 -9.48 21.41 34.55
CA ALA A 5 -8.71 20.51 33.71
C ALA A 5 -8.65 21.05 32.26
N LYS A 6 -7.42 21.20 31.74
CA LYS A 6 -7.12 21.78 30.43
C LYS A 6 -7.24 20.69 29.36
N LYS A 7 -8.16 20.85 28.40
CA LYS A 7 -8.29 19.98 27.21
C LYS A 7 -6.96 19.95 26.42
N PRO A 8 -6.53 18.79 25.87
CA PRO A 8 -5.33 18.72 25.04
C PRO A 8 -5.55 19.48 23.73
N LYS A 9 -4.59 20.34 23.38
CA LYS A 9 -4.57 21.10 22.13
C LYS A 9 -4.14 20.17 20.99
N SER A 10 -4.90 20.19 19.90
CA SER A 10 -4.54 19.60 18.61
C SER A 10 -3.30 20.29 18.03
N GLY A 11 -2.35 19.50 17.54
CA GLY A 11 -1.21 19.99 16.77
C GLY A 11 0.12 19.54 17.33
N ASP A 12 0.53 18.33 16.98
CA ASP A 12 1.90 18.05 16.54
C ASP A 12 1.95 16.62 15.99
N LEU A 13 1.66 16.45 14.69
CA LEU A 13 2.00 15.20 14.00
C LEU A 13 3.52 15.13 13.97
N ARG A 14 4.06 14.30 14.88
CA ARG A 14 5.48 14.20 15.20
C ARG A 14 6.28 13.71 13.98
N ARG A 15 6.73 14.67 13.15
CA ARG A 15 7.80 14.53 12.13
C ARG A 15 9.09 13.87 12.65
N ARG A 16 9.23 13.66 13.96
CA ARG A 16 10.41 13.16 14.64
C ARG A 16 10.53 11.63 14.69
N PHE A 17 9.48 10.86 14.38
CA PHE A 17 9.60 9.40 14.34
C PHE A 17 10.34 8.87 13.11
N PHE A 18 10.36 9.62 12.00
CA PHE A 18 11.02 9.18 10.76
C PHE A 18 12.54 9.44 10.73
N LEU A 19 13.07 10.26 11.65
CA LEU A 19 14.50 10.60 11.71
C LEU A 19 15.26 9.91 12.86
N GLY A 20 14.60 9.06 13.66
CA GLY A 20 15.18 8.46 14.87
C GLY A 20 16.04 7.21 14.68
N ASN A 21 16.06 6.59 13.48
CA ASN A 21 16.76 5.32 13.25
C ASN A 21 18.05 5.46 12.41
N LEU A 22 18.62 6.68 12.29
CA LEU A 22 19.80 6.94 11.44
C LEU A 22 21.08 7.33 12.21
N THR A 23 21.20 7.02 13.51
CA THR A 23 22.35 7.44 14.34
C THR A 23 23.14 6.28 14.94
N ALA A 24 23.50 5.29 14.12
CA ALA A 24 24.51 4.30 14.48
C ALA A 24 25.33 3.82 13.27
N ALA A 25 26.01 4.74 12.57
CA ALA A 25 27.19 4.40 11.75
C ALA A 25 28.02 5.67 11.41
N GLY A 26 29.10 5.86 12.15
CA GLY A 26 30.38 6.38 11.64
C GLY A 26 30.48 7.84 11.19
N ILE A 27 31.14 8.67 12.01
CA ILE A 27 31.83 9.88 11.56
C ILE A 27 32.99 9.45 10.65
N VAL A 28 33.02 9.88 9.38
CA VAL A 28 34.22 9.85 8.53
C VAL A 28 34.38 11.21 7.87
N GLY A 29 35.57 11.78 8.04
CA GLY A 29 35.88 13.19 7.79
C GLY A 29 35.82 13.64 6.33
N VAL A 30 35.68 14.96 6.20
CA VAL A 30 35.73 15.71 4.94
C VAL A 30 37.14 15.64 4.35
N THR A 31 37.28 15.02 3.18
CA THR A 31 38.35 15.35 2.21
C THR A 31 37.78 15.32 0.79
N ASN A 32 38.02 16.39 0.03
CA ASN A 32 37.70 16.48 -1.40
C ASN A 32 38.68 15.61 -2.18
N HIS A 33 38.25 14.46 -2.72
CA HIS A 33 38.94 13.75 -3.80
C HIS A 33 37.95 12.79 -4.49
N ALA A 34 37.85 12.90 -5.82
CA ALA A 34 37.25 11.99 -6.79
C ALA A 34 36.07 11.08 -6.35
N CYS A 35 34.90 11.27 -6.96
CA CYS A 35 33.68 10.45 -6.82
C CYS A 35 33.78 9.01 -7.35
N HIS A 36 34.94 8.36 -7.23
CA HIS A 36 35.10 6.93 -7.46
C HIS A 36 35.30 6.26 -6.10
N GLY A 37 34.20 6.06 -5.37
CA GLY A 37 34.19 5.08 -4.29
C GLY A 37 34.59 3.70 -4.84
N PRO A 38 35.21 2.83 -4.04
CA PRO A 38 35.56 1.49 -4.49
C PRO A 38 34.28 0.82 -4.98
N THR A 39 34.22 0.54 -6.29
CA THR A 39 33.21 -0.36 -6.86
C THR A 39 33.60 -1.75 -6.39
N THR A 40 33.31 -2.07 -5.13
CA THR A 40 33.09 -3.45 -4.76
C THR A 40 31.83 -3.85 -5.50
N ALA A 41 32.02 -4.40 -6.70
CA ALA A 41 30.97 -5.08 -7.42
C ALA A 41 30.33 -6.03 -6.42
N ARG A 42 29.11 -5.70 -5.98
CA ARG A 42 28.31 -6.64 -5.21
C ARG A 42 28.21 -7.85 -6.11
N THR A 43 28.95 -8.91 -5.81
CA THR A 43 28.76 -10.20 -6.44
C THR A 43 27.33 -10.56 -6.11
N ALA A 44 26.43 -10.27 -7.04
CA ALA A 44 25.07 -10.74 -6.95
C ALA A 44 25.22 -12.25 -6.87
N ASN A 45 24.86 -12.83 -5.72
CA ASN A 45 24.68 -14.27 -5.65
C ASN A 45 23.84 -14.65 -6.88
N PRO A 46 24.23 -15.67 -7.65
CA PRO A 46 23.40 -16.12 -8.75
C PRO A 46 21.98 -16.28 -8.20
N PRO A 47 20.95 -15.80 -8.92
CA PRO A 47 19.59 -15.89 -8.44
C PRO A 47 19.38 -17.31 -7.95
N LYS A 48 19.03 -17.45 -6.66
CA LYS A 48 18.76 -18.78 -6.08
C LYS A 48 17.81 -19.45 -7.05
N GLN A 49 18.23 -20.57 -7.63
CA GLN A 49 17.38 -21.30 -8.55
C GLN A 49 16.06 -21.54 -7.81
N VAL A 50 15.02 -20.91 -8.32
CA VAL A 50 13.66 -21.15 -7.84
C VAL A 50 13.47 -22.63 -8.11
N LYS A 51 13.39 -23.43 -7.03
CA LYS A 51 13.11 -24.86 -7.13
C LYS A 51 11.95 -25.00 -8.12
N ASP A 52 12.14 -25.81 -9.15
CA ASP A 52 11.10 -26.18 -10.09
C ASP A 52 10.07 -27.01 -9.31
N GLN A 53 9.25 -26.29 -8.54
CA GLN A 53 7.99 -26.80 -8.07
C GLN A 53 7.23 -27.04 -9.36
N THR A 54 6.89 -28.29 -9.64
CA THR A 54 5.87 -28.65 -10.63
C THR A 54 4.62 -27.81 -10.36
N LYS A 55 4.60 -26.61 -10.95
CA LYS A 55 3.70 -25.51 -10.56
C LYS A 55 2.41 -25.73 -11.32
N LYS A 56 1.35 -26.03 -10.57
CA LYS A 56 -0.02 -25.79 -11.04
C LYS A 56 -0.05 -24.36 -11.59
N ALA A 57 -0.70 -24.15 -12.75
CA ALA A 57 -0.77 -22.82 -13.35
C ALA A 57 -1.25 -21.80 -12.30
N GLU A 58 -0.42 -20.80 -12.01
CA GLU A 58 -0.68 -19.79 -10.97
C GLU A 58 -1.59 -18.67 -11.51
N PHE A 59 -1.58 -18.47 -12.84
CA PHE A 59 -2.35 -17.46 -13.56
C PHE A 59 -3.11 -18.09 -14.73
N GLY A 60 -4.19 -17.44 -15.16
CA GLY A 60 -5.00 -17.88 -16.31
C GLY A 60 -4.47 -17.45 -17.67
N LEU A 61 -3.17 -17.11 -17.79
CA LEU A 61 -2.58 -16.67 -19.06
C LEU A 61 -2.40 -17.85 -20.03
N PRO A 62 -2.59 -17.65 -21.35
CA PRO A 62 -2.22 -18.64 -22.36
C PRO A 62 -0.74 -19.04 -22.25
N LYS A 63 -0.42 -20.31 -22.53
CA LYS A 63 0.95 -20.85 -22.37
C LYS A 63 1.96 -20.21 -23.33
N ASP A 64 1.49 -19.69 -24.44
CA ASP A 64 2.24 -19.07 -25.53
C ASP A 64 2.30 -17.53 -25.43
N LEU A 65 1.63 -16.93 -24.44
CA LEU A 65 1.62 -15.49 -24.24
C LEU A 65 2.78 -15.03 -23.34
N VAL A 66 3.70 -14.25 -23.92
CA VAL A 66 4.72 -13.52 -23.17
C VAL A 66 4.14 -12.19 -22.68
N TYR A 67 3.63 -12.17 -21.45
CA TYR A 67 2.97 -11.00 -20.88
C TYR A 67 3.93 -10.07 -20.14
N LEU A 68 4.24 -8.90 -20.73
CA LEU A 68 5.16 -7.90 -20.17
C LEU A 68 4.47 -6.56 -19.84
N ASN A 69 3.14 -6.51 -19.78
CA ASN A 69 2.38 -5.28 -19.55
C ASN A 69 1.68 -5.21 -18.16
N CYS A 70 2.35 -5.71 -17.11
CA CYS A 70 1.83 -5.63 -15.74
C CYS A 70 1.67 -4.19 -15.22
N GLY A 71 2.28 -3.20 -15.90
CA GLY A 71 2.12 -1.78 -15.57
C GLY A 71 0.74 -1.23 -15.92
N SER A 72 0.06 -1.77 -16.94
CA SER A 72 -1.34 -1.46 -17.20
C SER A 72 -2.28 -2.29 -16.33
N LEU A 73 -2.19 -3.62 -16.42
CA LEU A 73 -3.04 -4.55 -15.67
C LEU A 73 -2.25 -5.83 -15.36
N GLY A 74 -2.25 -6.27 -14.10
CA GLY A 74 -1.63 -7.53 -13.72
C GLY A 74 -2.60 -8.71 -13.89
N PRO A 75 -2.15 -9.90 -14.33
CA PRO A 75 -2.97 -11.10 -14.23
C PRO A 75 -3.25 -11.43 -12.76
N CYS A 76 -4.50 -11.77 -12.46
CA CYS A 76 -4.88 -12.19 -11.11
C CYS A 76 -4.50 -13.67 -10.88
N HIS A 77 -3.94 -13.98 -9.71
CA HIS A 77 -3.61 -15.35 -9.34
C HIS A 77 -4.91 -16.19 -9.24
N LEU A 78 -4.92 -17.41 -9.76
CA LEU A 78 -6.13 -18.25 -9.83
C LEU A 78 -6.76 -18.49 -8.45
N SER A 79 -5.95 -18.57 -7.40
CA SER A 79 -6.46 -18.69 -6.03
C SER A 79 -7.29 -17.48 -5.58
N VAL A 80 -6.93 -16.27 -6.02
CA VAL A 80 -7.67 -15.04 -5.70
C VAL A 80 -8.99 -15.03 -6.46
N ILE A 81 -8.96 -15.35 -7.76
CA ILE A 81 -10.18 -15.47 -8.58
C ILE A 81 -11.18 -16.45 -7.93
N ASN A 82 -10.69 -17.62 -7.51
CA ASN A 82 -11.52 -18.63 -6.87
C ASN A 82 -12.11 -18.15 -5.54
N ALA A 83 -11.30 -17.52 -4.68
CA ALA A 83 -11.76 -16.98 -3.41
C ALA A 83 -12.80 -15.86 -3.59
N THR A 84 -12.62 -14.97 -4.57
CA THR A 84 -13.59 -13.93 -4.90
C THR A 84 -14.92 -14.53 -5.36
N ASN A 85 -14.88 -15.52 -6.26
CA ASN A 85 -16.09 -16.20 -6.73
C ASN A 85 -16.82 -16.96 -5.60
N GLU A 86 -16.07 -17.56 -4.67
CA GLU A 86 -16.64 -18.20 -3.49
C GLU A 86 -17.30 -17.18 -2.54
N ALA A 87 -16.69 -16.00 -2.35
CA ALA A 87 -17.29 -14.94 -1.56
C ALA A 87 -18.62 -14.46 -2.16
N TRP A 88 -18.70 -14.31 -3.49
CA TRP A 88 -19.95 -14.00 -4.19
C TRP A 88 -21.01 -15.08 -3.99
N ARG A 89 -20.67 -16.36 -4.20
CA ARG A 89 -21.59 -17.48 -3.96
C ARG A 89 -22.08 -17.50 -2.51
N THR A 90 -21.20 -17.21 -1.57
CA THR A 90 -21.54 -17.13 -0.14
C THR A 90 -22.53 -16.00 0.12
N LEU A 91 -22.30 -14.81 -0.45
CA LEU A 91 -23.20 -13.66 -0.31
C LEU A 91 -24.62 -14.02 -0.78
N GLU A 92 -24.74 -14.66 -1.94
CA GLU A 92 -26.03 -15.03 -2.54
C GLU A 92 -26.81 -16.08 -1.74
N THR A 93 -26.18 -16.80 -0.80
CA THR A 93 -26.92 -17.76 0.05
C THR A 93 -27.96 -17.08 0.95
N ASN A 94 -27.69 -15.86 1.40
CA ASN A 94 -28.61 -15.02 2.17
C ASN A 94 -28.04 -13.57 2.24
N PRO A 95 -28.32 -12.72 1.24
CA PRO A 95 -27.59 -11.47 1.03
C PRO A 95 -27.56 -10.54 2.23
N VAL A 96 -28.71 -10.27 2.86
CA VAL A 96 -28.79 -9.34 4.00
C VAL A 96 -28.03 -9.89 5.20
N HIS A 97 -28.23 -11.16 5.54
CA HIS A 97 -27.53 -11.80 6.65
C HIS A 97 -26.02 -11.83 6.43
N GLN A 98 -25.58 -12.18 5.21
CA GLN A 98 -24.17 -12.30 4.89
C GLN A 98 -23.48 -10.93 4.81
N ALA A 99 -24.07 -9.98 4.08
CA ALA A 99 -23.53 -8.64 3.87
C ALA A 99 -23.39 -7.84 5.16
N TYR A 100 -24.35 -7.95 6.09
CA TYR A 100 -24.29 -7.24 7.37
C TYR A 100 -23.76 -8.09 8.53
N GLY A 101 -23.50 -9.38 8.29
CA GLY A 101 -23.02 -10.34 9.29
C GLY A 101 -21.67 -10.96 8.92
N PRO A 102 -21.58 -12.27 8.62
CA PRO A 102 -20.31 -12.97 8.48
C PRO A 102 -19.34 -12.39 7.45
N LEU A 103 -19.81 -11.98 6.26
CA LEU A 103 -18.90 -11.44 5.23
C LEU A 103 -18.36 -10.06 5.62
N ARG A 104 -19.14 -9.24 6.32
CA ARG A 104 -18.65 -7.96 6.88
C ARG A 104 -17.52 -8.18 7.89
N LEU A 105 -17.66 -9.15 8.79
CA LEU A 105 -16.62 -9.47 9.76
C LEU A 105 -15.34 -9.96 9.07
N LYS A 106 -15.47 -10.83 8.06
CA LYS A 106 -14.33 -11.27 7.23
C LYS A 106 -13.67 -10.09 6.50
N MET A 107 -14.46 -9.14 5.98
CA MET A 107 -13.92 -7.93 5.34
C MET A 107 -13.09 -7.09 6.33
N GLU A 108 -13.52 -6.97 7.59
CA GLU A 108 -12.74 -6.29 8.62
C GLU A 108 -11.44 -7.03 8.97
N GLU A 109 -11.44 -8.36 9.01
CA GLU A 109 -10.21 -9.13 9.17
C GLU A 109 -9.23 -8.90 8.00
N VAL A 110 -9.74 -8.83 6.77
CA VAL A 110 -8.93 -8.50 5.58
C VAL A 110 -8.36 -7.08 5.71
N ARG A 111 -9.17 -6.09 6.10
CA ARG A 111 -8.73 -4.71 6.31
C ARG A 111 -7.64 -4.63 7.38
N GLN A 112 -7.78 -5.36 8.47
CA GLN A 112 -6.78 -5.43 9.53
C GLN A 112 -5.46 -6.11 9.07
N ARG A 113 -5.53 -7.13 8.20
CA ARG A 113 -4.34 -7.74 7.58
C ARG A 113 -3.64 -6.77 6.64
N ALA A 114 -4.40 -6.05 5.80
CA ALA A 114 -3.87 -5.04 4.90
C ALA A 114 -3.20 -3.89 5.65
N ALA A 115 -3.82 -3.40 6.74
CA ALA A 115 -3.25 -2.37 7.58
C ALA A 115 -1.90 -2.79 8.18
N ARG A 116 -1.79 -4.03 8.69
CA ARG A 116 -0.50 -4.57 9.16
C ARG A 116 0.55 -4.67 8.06
N PHE A 117 0.14 -5.06 6.86
CA PHE A 117 1.05 -5.13 5.71
C PHE A 117 1.59 -3.75 5.31
N LEU A 118 0.74 -2.71 5.39
CA LEU A 118 1.09 -1.33 5.08
C LEU A 118 1.74 -0.58 6.25
N GLY A 119 1.75 -1.15 7.45
CA GLY A 119 2.31 -0.52 8.65
C GLY A 119 1.46 0.60 9.25
N CYS A 120 0.13 0.54 9.10
CA CYS A 120 -0.81 1.51 9.68
C CYS A 120 -1.86 0.83 10.59
N GLU A 121 -2.66 1.64 11.30
CA GLU A 121 -3.80 1.14 12.07
C GLU A 121 -5.00 0.84 11.15
N GLN A 122 -5.87 -0.10 11.54
CA GLN A 122 -7.07 -0.44 10.76
C GLN A 122 -8.00 0.78 10.55
N GLY A 123 -8.06 1.68 11.53
CA GLY A 123 -8.84 2.92 11.44
C GLY A 123 -8.28 3.96 10.46
N GLU A 124 -7.03 3.81 10.03
CA GLU A 124 -6.36 4.69 9.07
C GLU A 124 -6.46 4.17 7.62
N LEU A 125 -7.08 3.00 7.41
CA LEU A 125 -7.22 2.35 6.10
C LEU A 125 -8.68 2.31 5.63
N ALA A 126 -8.92 2.85 4.44
CA ALA A 126 -10.15 2.67 3.68
C ALA A 126 -9.90 1.75 2.47
N LEU A 127 -10.84 0.85 2.19
CA LEU A 127 -10.82 0.03 0.97
C LEU A 127 -11.72 0.70 -0.08
N THR A 128 -11.17 0.96 -1.26
CA THR A 128 -11.88 1.50 -2.44
C THR A 128 -11.84 0.49 -3.58
N GLN A 129 -12.59 0.73 -4.67
CA GLN A 129 -12.60 -0.14 -5.84
C GLN A 129 -11.30 -0.02 -6.65
N ASN A 130 -10.71 1.17 -6.69
CA ASN A 130 -9.47 1.44 -7.42
C ASN A 130 -8.78 2.74 -6.92
N ALA A 131 -7.60 3.03 -7.50
CA ALA A 131 -6.81 4.22 -7.18
C ALA A 131 -7.49 5.52 -7.63
N THR A 132 -8.13 5.55 -8.80
CA THR A 132 -8.83 6.75 -9.31
C THR A 132 -9.98 7.16 -8.39
N GLU A 133 -10.78 6.21 -7.93
CA GLU A 133 -11.85 6.45 -6.94
C GLU A 133 -11.26 6.97 -5.62
N ALA A 134 -10.16 6.37 -5.15
CA ALA A 134 -9.50 6.83 -3.92
C ALA A 134 -9.03 8.28 -4.03
N MET A 135 -8.38 8.65 -5.15
CA MET A 135 -7.94 10.03 -5.41
C MET A 135 -9.12 11.00 -5.46
N ASN A 136 -10.21 10.62 -6.13
CA ASN A 136 -11.43 11.44 -6.20
C ASN A 136 -12.08 11.63 -4.81
N ALA A 137 -12.12 10.58 -3.98
CA ALA A 137 -12.66 10.67 -2.64
C ALA A 137 -11.88 11.68 -1.78
N ILE A 138 -10.55 11.71 -1.90
CA ILE A 138 -9.71 12.69 -1.23
C ILE A 138 -9.94 14.10 -1.77
N ALA A 139 -9.95 14.26 -3.10
CA ALA A 139 -10.16 15.57 -3.73
C ALA A 139 -11.50 16.21 -3.33
N GLN A 140 -12.57 15.41 -3.26
CA GLN A 140 -13.89 15.87 -2.83
C GLN A 140 -13.99 16.07 -1.31
N GLY A 141 -13.17 15.38 -0.52
CA GLY A 141 -13.17 15.47 0.94
C GLY A 141 -12.38 16.66 1.50
N ILE A 142 -11.38 17.17 0.77
CA ILE A 142 -10.57 18.31 1.22
C ILE A 142 -11.34 19.63 1.06
N ARG A 143 -11.44 20.39 2.14
CA ARG A 143 -12.09 21.72 2.16
C ARG A 143 -11.08 22.84 1.94
N LEU A 144 -10.74 23.12 0.69
CA LEU A 144 -9.87 24.24 0.34
C LEU A 144 -10.55 25.58 0.64
N GLN A 145 -9.78 26.50 1.19
CA GLN A 145 -10.18 27.89 1.41
C GLN A 145 -9.63 28.78 0.30
N ALA A 146 -10.25 29.95 0.10
CA ALA A 146 -9.76 30.95 -0.84
C ALA A 146 -8.28 31.29 -0.54
N GLY A 147 -7.45 31.29 -1.59
CA GLY A 147 -6.00 31.52 -1.50
C GLY A 147 -5.15 30.28 -1.25
N GLN A 148 -5.74 29.12 -0.91
CA GLN A 148 -5.01 27.85 -0.85
C GLN A 148 -4.78 27.26 -2.24
N ARG A 149 -3.72 26.46 -2.38
CA ARG A 149 -3.31 25.85 -3.66
C ARG A 149 -3.00 24.37 -3.45
N VAL A 150 -3.32 23.58 -4.47
CA VAL A 150 -2.86 22.20 -4.60
C VAL A 150 -1.58 22.22 -5.43
N LEU A 151 -0.56 21.51 -4.97
CA LEU A 151 0.70 21.33 -5.68
C LEU A 151 0.84 19.86 -6.06
N THR A 152 1.17 19.60 -7.32
CA THR A 152 1.36 18.26 -7.87
C THR A 152 2.52 18.24 -8.86
N SER A 153 2.94 17.07 -9.33
CA SER A 153 4.00 16.91 -10.32
C SER A 153 3.43 16.90 -11.76
N ASP A 154 4.31 17.03 -12.76
CA ASP A 154 3.95 16.84 -14.18
C ASP A 154 4.06 15.37 -14.62
N GLN A 155 4.35 14.45 -13.69
CA GLN A 155 4.49 13.01 -13.91
C GLN A 155 3.32 12.21 -13.31
N GLU A 156 2.27 12.88 -12.84
CA GLU A 156 1.12 12.19 -12.27
C GLU A 156 0.39 11.32 -13.32
N HIS A 157 -0.15 10.21 -12.84
CA HIS A 157 -1.09 9.42 -13.64
C HIS A 157 -2.42 10.19 -13.77
N PRO A 158 -3.12 10.15 -14.92
CA PRO A 158 -4.38 10.88 -15.12
C PRO A 158 -5.47 10.58 -14.08
N GLY A 159 -5.46 9.39 -13.49
CA GLY A 159 -6.39 9.00 -12.43
C GLY A 159 -6.15 9.68 -11.07
N GLY A 160 -5.04 10.40 -10.90
CA GLY A 160 -4.69 11.14 -9.68
C GLY A 160 -4.26 12.58 -9.95
N SER A 161 -4.47 13.08 -11.17
CA SER A 161 -4.17 14.46 -11.59
C SER A 161 -5.35 15.40 -11.39
#